data_AF-A0A1F8SD70-F1
#
_entry.id   AF-A0A1F8SD70-F1
#
_cell.length_a   1.000
_cell.length_b   1.000
_cell.length_c   1.000
_cell.angle_alpha   90.00
_cell.angle_beta   90.00
_cell.angle_gamma   90.00
#
_symmetry.space_group_name_H-M   'P 1'
#
loop_
_entity.id
_entity.type
_entity.pdbx_description
1 polymer ?
#
loop_
_entity_poly.entity_id
_entity_poly.type
_entity_poly.pdbx_seq_one_letter_code
_entity_poly.pdbx_strand_id
1 'polypeptide(L)'
;MPTHDRAIHRGQRRGRLLVQRVGAEFLVGRLAAGLSQRALGHMVGVSHTMIGRIERGETPSLSIELAAKIAAVLGLELSVGLHPAGPPVRDRAHLALIERMHSRVSPAIRWRTEVAIPIAGDPRSADVVITGTGFGVLVEAETRLFDVQALERRIGAKQRDLGLERVVLLLADTATNRRAVARIPELARRFPVSARACLHALALGRDPGGDAIVFL
;
A
#
# COMPACT_ATOMS: atom_id res chain seq x y z
N MET A 1 -17.81 -25.71 5.44
CA MET A 1 -16.41 -26.13 5.73
C MET A 1 -15.56 -26.30 4.44
N PRO A 2 -15.05 -25.21 3.81
CA PRO A 2 -13.94 -25.33 2.84
C PRO A 2 -12.91 -24.17 2.87
N THR A 3 -12.58 -23.59 4.03
CA THR A 3 -11.83 -22.32 4.11
C THR A 3 -10.34 -22.45 4.47
N HIS A 4 -9.94 -23.46 5.24
CA HIS A 4 -8.58 -23.58 5.79
C HIS A 4 -7.53 -24.09 4.79
N ASP A 5 -7.81 -25.17 4.06
CA ASP A 5 -6.87 -25.73 3.06
C ASP A 5 -6.50 -24.72 1.97
N ARG A 6 -7.49 -23.91 1.56
CA ARG A 6 -7.28 -22.86 0.56
C ARG A 6 -6.37 -21.75 1.08
N ALA A 7 -6.45 -21.41 2.37
CA ALA A 7 -5.61 -20.37 2.98
C ALA A 7 -4.16 -20.82 3.13
N ILE A 8 -3.93 -22.05 3.58
CA ILE A 8 -2.58 -22.63 3.71
C ILE A 8 -1.92 -22.76 2.33
N HIS A 9 -2.64 -23.26 1.31
CA HIS A 9 -2.11 -23.33 -0.05
C HIS A 9 -1.78 -21.95 -0.64
N ARG A 10 -2.58 -20.91 -0.34
CA ARG A 10 -2.23 -19.52 -0.71
C ARG A 10 -0.95 -19.06 -0.01
N GLY A 11 -0.81 -19.35 1.29
CA GLY A 11 0.41 -19.05 2.06
C GLY A 11 1.65 -19.71 1.46
N GLN A 12 1.55 -21.00 1.12
CA GLN A 12 2.65 -21.75 0.47
C GLN A 12 3.02 -21.16 -0.90
N ARG A 13 2.04 -20.84 -1.75
CA ARG A 13 2.31 -20.17 -3.03
C ARG A 13 2.97 -18.81 -2.84
N ARG A 14 2.48 -18.01 -1.90
CA ARG A 14 3.06 -16.70 -1.58
C ARG A 14 4.50 -16.82 -1.06
N GLY A 15 4.76 -17.78 -0.19
CA GLY A 15 6.10 -18.07 0.32
C GLY A 15 7.08 -18.40 -0.80
N ARG A 16 6.69 -19.28 -1.75
CA ARG A 16 7.54 -19.61 -2.91
C ARG A 16 7.87 -18.38 -3.76
N LEU A 17 6.89 -17.51 -4.01
CA LEU A 17 7.10 -16.27 -4.77
C LEU A 17 8.06 -15.31 -4.05
N LEU A 18 7.94 -15.18 -2.72
CA LEU A 18 8.85 -14.36 -1.93
C LEU A 18 10.28 -14.89 -1.97
N VAL A 19 10.47 -16.21 -1.82
CA VAL A 19 11.77 -16.87 -1.91
C VAL A 19 12.40 -16.66 -3.30
N GLN A 20 11.63 -16.82 -4.38
CA GLN A 20 12.11 -16.57 -5.74
C GLN A 20 12.55 -15.12 -5.95
N ARG A 21 11.76 -14.16 -5.46
CA ARG A 21 12.09 -12.74 -5.56
C ARG A 21 13.38 -12.40 -4.80
N VAL A 22 13.46 -12.82 -3.54
CA VAL A 22 14.66 -12.60 -2.70
C VAL A 22 15.89 -13.26 -3.32
N GLY A 23 15.76 -14.47 -3.84
CA GLY A 23 16.84 -15.17 -4.56
C GLY A 23 17.36 -14.39 -5.76
N ALA A 24 16.47 -13.84 -6.59
CA ALA A 24 16.84 -13.01 -7.73
C ALA A 24 17.54 -11.72 -7.30
N GLU A 25 17.07 -11.06 -6.23
CA GLU A 25 17.71 -9.86 -5.68
C GLU A 25 19.12 -10.17 -5.15
N PHE A 26 19.32 -11.33 -4.50
CA PHE A 26 20.66 -11.78 -4.09
C PHE A 26 21.59 -12.09 -5.26
N LEU A 27 21.09 -12.70 -6.34
CA LEU A 27 21.89 -12.91 -7.55
C LEU A 27 22.42 -11.58 -8.10
N VAL A 28 21.54 -10.58 -8.24
CA VAL A 28 21.91 -9.25 -8.72
C VAL A 28 22.91 -8.59 -7.79
N GLY A 29 22.63 -8.57 -6.48
CA GLY A 29 23.52 -7.98 -5.48
C GLY A 29 24.90 -8.65 -5.45
N ARG A 30 24.94 -9.98 -5.55
CA ARG A 30 26.20 -10.74 -5.60
C ARG A 30 27.03 -10.40 -6.84
N LEU A 31 26.39 -10.34 -8.01
CA LEU A 31 27.08 -9.97 -9.26
C LEU A 31 27.59 -8.52 -9.22
N ALA A 32 26.80 -7.59 -8.67
CA ALA A 32 27.20 -6.19 -8.48
C ALA A 32 28.39 -6.06 -7.52
N ALA A 33 28.46 -6.89 -6.48
CA ALA A 33 29.59 -6.96 -5.55
C ALA A 33 30.80 -7.74 -6.10
N GLY A 34 30.73 -8.28 -7.33
CA GLY A 34 31.81 -9.07 -7.94
C GLY A 34 32.11 -10.40 -7.23
N LEU A 35 31.17 -10.92 -6.43
CA LEU A 35 31.38 -12.11 -5.61
C LEU A 35 31.00 -13.39 -6.37
N SER A 36 31.80 -14.45 -6.19
CA SER A 36 31.39 -15.80 -6.60
C SER A 36 30.41 -16.39 -5.58
N GLN A 37 29.61 -17.39 -5.98
CA GLN A 37 28.74 -18.13 -5.05
C GLN A 37 29.55 -18.81 -3.93
N ARG A 38 30.79 -19.24 -4.22
CA ARG A 38 31.69 -19.84 -3.22
C ARG A 38 32.18 -18.81 -2.20
N ALA A 39 32.54 -17.61 -2.66
CA ALA A 39 32.94 -16.52 -1.76
C ALA A 39 31.78 -16.10 -0.85
N LEU A 40 30.59 -15.85 -1.42
CA LEU A 40 29.41 -15.51 -0.64
C LEU A 40 29.05 -16.61 0.37
N GLY A 41 29.04 -17.87 -0.08
CA GLY A 41 28.76 -19.01 0.80
C GLY A 41 29.72 -19.09 1.98
N HIS A 42 31.02 -18.89 1.76
CA HIS A 42 32.00 -18.85 2.84
C HIS A 42 31.73 -17.72 3.84
N MET A 43 31.40 -16.51 3.37
CA MET A 43 31.13 -15.35 4.23
C MET A 43 29.89 -15.54 5.12
N VAL A 44 28.85 -16.23 4.64
CA VAL A 44 27.61 -16.47 5.39
C VAL A 44 27.53 -17.86 6.05
N GLY A 45 28.58 -18.67 5.93
CA GLY A 45 28.68 -19.99 6.56
C GLY A 45 27.83 -21.09 5.92
N VAL A 46 27.58 -21.04 4.61
CA VAL A 46 26.83 -22.07 3.87
C VAL A 46 27.57 -22.54 2.60
N SER A 47 27.17 -23.67 2.03
CA SER A 47 27.79 -24.17 0.80
C SER A 47 27.44 -23.29 -0.42
N HIS A 48 28.34 -23.21 -1.40
CA HIS A 48 28.07 -22.53 -2.67
C HIS A 48 26.85 -23.10 -3.40
N THR A 49 26.59 -24.40 -3.25
CA THR A 49 25.40 -25.07 -3.79
C THR A 49 24.11 -24.56 -3.13
N MET A 50 24.15 -24.30 -1.83
CA MET A 50 23.04 -23.66 -1.12
C MET A 50 22.79 -22.24 -1.65
N ILE A 51 23.85 -21.44 -1.85
CA ILE A 51 23.74 -20.12 -2.47
C ILE A 51 23.09 -20.22 -3.86
N GLY A 52 23.54 -21.15 -4.71
CA GLY A 52 22.95 -21.34 -6.03
C GLY A 52 21.47 -21.74 -5.99
N ARG A 53 21.06 -22.59 -5.04
CA ARG A 53 19.64 -22.93 -4.83
C ARG A 53 18.81 -21.75 -4.33
N ILE A 54 19.38 -20.94 -3.44
CA ILE A 54 18.74 -19.72 -2.95
C ILE A 54 18.53 -18.74 -4.12
N GLU A 55 19.55 -18.50 -4.94
CA GLU A 55 19.49 -17.59 -6.09
C GLU A 55 18.43 -17.99 -7.12
N ARG A 56 18.20 -19.31 -7.31
CA ARG A 56 17.14 -19.84 -8.18
C ARG A 56 15.76 -19.93 -7.51
N GLY A 57 15.66 -19.59 -6.22
CA GLY A 57 14.41 -19.72 -5.47
C GLY A 57 13.98 -21.16 -5.16
N GLU A 58 14.92 -22.11 -5.19
CA GLU A 58 14.70 -23.55 -4.98
C GLU A 58 14.75 -23.96 -3.49
N THR A 59 14.90 -23.00 -2.58
CA THR A 59 15.02 -23.24 -1.14
C THR A 59 13.77 -22.73 -0.41
N PRO A 60 12.67 -23.50 -0.36
CA PRO A 60 11.43 -23.07 0.29
C PRO A 60 11.56 -22.86 1.81
N SER A 61 12.63 -23.39 2.42
CA SER A 61 12.96 -23.27 3.84
C SER A 61 14.03 -22.20 4.14
N LEU A 62 14.22 -21.21 3.26
CA LEU A 62 15.13 -20.10 3.51
C LEU A 62 14.71 -19.34 4.78
N SER A 63 15.53 -19.39 5.82
CA SER A 63 15.26 -18.67 7.06
C SER A 63 15.47 -17.17 6.87
N ILE A 64 14.69 -16.36 7.59
CA ILE A 64 14.85 -14.91 7.64
C ILE A 64 16.27 -14.54 8.11
N GLU A 65 16.81 -15.28 9.07
CA GLU A 65 18.17 -15.06 9.58
C GLU A 65 19.24 -15.24 8.49
N LEU A 66 19.18 -16.32 7.71
CA LEU A 66 20.14 -16.56 6.63
C LEU A 66 19.97 -15.52 5.52
N ALA A 67 18.73 -15.17 5.17
CA ALA A 67 18.45 -14.12 4.19
C ALA A 67 19.02 -12.76 4.65
N ALA A 68 18.87 -12.41 5.93
CA ALA A 68 19.44 -11.18 6.50
C ALA A 68 20.98 -11.17 6.47
N LYS A 69 21.63 -12.30 6.78
CA LYS A 69 23.10 -12.42 6.67
C LYS A 69 23.60 -12.21 5.24
N ILE A 70 22.93 -12.82 4.27
CA ILE A 70 23.26 -12.63 2.84
C ILE A 70 23.05 -11.17 2.44
N ALA A 71 21.90 -10.57 2.80
CA ALA A 71 21.62 -9.17 2.51
C ALA A 71 22.73 -8.25 3.06
N ALA A 72 23.10 -8.41 4.33
CA ALA A 72 24.13 -7.60 4.97
C ALA A 72 25.50 -7.71 4.26
N VAL A 73 25.91 -8.92 3.85
CA VAL A 73 27.15 -9.13 3.09
C VAL A 73 27.12 -8.43 1.72
N LEU A 74 25.95 -8.34 1.10
CA LEU A 74 25.75 -7.70 -0.19
C LEU A 74 25.47 -6.19 -0.10
N GLY A 75 25.52 -5.59 1.10
CA GLY A 75 25.20 -4.17 1.31
C GLY A 75 23.70 -3.85 1.18
N LEU A 76 22.85 -4.85 1.38
CA LEU A 76 21.39 -4.75 1.35
C LEU A 76 20.80 -4.86 2.75
N GLU A 77 19.59 -4.35 2.94
CA GLU A 77 18.82 -4.48 4.18
C GLU A 77 17.56 -5.31 3.95
N LEU A 78 17.38 -6.39 4.71
CA LEU A 78 16.17 -7.21 4.68
C LEU A 78 15.15 -6.65 5.67
N SER A 79 14.02 -6.16 5.16
CA SER A 79 12.87 -5.73 5.98
C SER A 79 11.68 -6.68 5.76
N VAL A 80 11.11 -7.20 6.86
CA VAL A 80 9.97 -8.12 6.82
C VAL A 80 8.81 -7.54 7.63
N GLY A 81 7.64 -7.45 7.01
CA GLY A 81 6.41 -7.00 7.64
C GLY A 81 5.24 -7.94 7.33
N LEU A 82 4.33 -8.09 8.30
CA LEU A 82 3.05 -8.76 8.08
C LEU A 82 1.99 -7.73 7.71
N HIS A 83 1.18 -8.08 6.71
CA HIS A 83 0.08 -7.25 6.25
C HIS A 83 -1.21 -8.07 6.27
N PRO A 84 -2.35 -7.46 6.61
CA PRO A 84 -3.65 -8.12 6.52
C PRO A 84 -3.85 -8.76 5.14
N ALA A 85 -4.16 -10.06 5.13
CA ALA A 85 -4.41 -10.82 3.92
C ALA A 85 -5.93 -10.90 3.67
N GLY A 86 -6.40 -10.20 2.65
CA GLY A 86 -7.82 -10.10 2.28
C GLY A 86 -8.19 -8.65 1.93
N PRO A 87 -9.39 -8.39 1.36
CA PRO A 87 -9.94 -7.05 1.40
C PRO A 87 -9.95 -6.62 2.88
N PRO A 88 -9.55 -5.37 3.21
CA PRO A 88 -9.63 -4.92 4.58
C PRO A 88 -11.04 -5.19 5.08
N VAL A 89 -11.18 -5.99 6.15
CA VAL A 89 -12.44 -5.98 6.91
C VAL A 89 -12.54 -4.56 7.41
N ARG A 90 -13.33 -3.73 6.71
CA ARG A 90 -13.55 -2.36 7.12
C ARG A 90 -14.17 -2.44 8.49
N ASP A 91 -13.45 -1.95 9.49
CA ASP A 91 -14.01 -1.87 10.82
C ASP A 91 -15.25 -0.94 10.75
N ARG A 92 -16.16 -1.10 11.71
CA ARG A 92 -17.41 -0.31 11.77
C ARG A 92 -17.13 1.20 11.74
N ALA A 93 -15.98 1.64 12.25
CA ALA A 93 -15.60 3.04 12.27
C ALA A 93 -15.20 3.57 10.88
N HIS A 94 -14.50 2.76 10.08
CA HIS A 94 -14.12 3.08 8.71
C HIS A 94 -15.37 3.18 7.81
N LEU A 95 -16.31 2.23 7.91
CA LEU A 95 -17.59 2.33 7.19
C LEU A 95 -18.40 3.56 7.61
N ALA A 96 -18.49 3.83 8.92
CA ALA A 96 -19.18 5.02 9.42
C ALA A 96 -18.51 6.33 8.96
N LEU A 97 -17.19 6.35 8.81
CA LEU A 97 -16.45 7.49 8.28
C LEU A 97 -16.81 7.75 6.81
N ILE A 98 -16.82 6.71 5.98
CA ILE A 98 -17.22 6.76 4.57
C ILE A 98 -18.67 7.26 4.44
N GLU A 99 -19.60 6.74 5.25
CA GLU A 99 -21.02 7.13 5.20
C GLU A 99 -21.23 8.59 5.63
N ARG A 100 -20.48 9.08 6.63
CA ARG A 100 -20.50 10.51 7.02
C ARG A 100 -20.05 11.42 5.89
N MET A 101 -19.13 10.98 5.03
CA MET A 101 -18.78 11.74 3.83
C MET A 101 -19.87 11.65 2.78
N HIS A 102 -20.38 10.44 2.50
CA HIS A 102 -21.42 10.21 1.50
C HIS A 102 -22.66 11.10 1.73
N SER A 103 -23.14 11.19 2.98
CA SER A 103 -24.25 12.06 3.38
C SER A 103 -24.02 13.57 3.15
N ARG A 104 -22.79 14.01 2.89
CA ARG A 104 -22.44 15.42 2.60
C ARG A 104 -22.19 15.69 1.12
N VAL A 105 -22.24 14.66 0.27
CA VAL A 105 -22.02 14.77 -1.17
C VAL A 105 -23.36 14.90 -1.89
N SER A 106 -23.39 15.69 -2.97
CA SER A 106 -24.58 15.86 -3.79
C SER A 106 -25.09 14.51 -4.33
N PRO A 107 -26.41 14.24 -4.34
CA PRO A 107 -26.98 13.06 -5.00
C PRO A 107 -26.72 13.00 -6.51
N ALA A 108 -26.39 14.15 -7.15
CA ALA A 108 -26.04 14.21 -8.56
C ALA A 108 -24.64 13.63 -8.87
N ILE A 109 -23.81 13.45 -7.84
CA ILE A 109 -22.50 12.83 -7.96
C ILE A 109 -22.64 11.31 -7.88
N ARG A 110 -21.99 10.59 -8.78
CA ARG A 110 -21.91 9.14 -8.71
C ARG A 110 -20.86 8.71 -7.69
N TRP A 111 -21.30 7.91 -6.72
CA TRP A 111 -20.49 7.35 -5.65
C TRP A 111 -20.29 5.85 -5.84
N ARG A 112 -19.04 5.39 -5.89
CA ARG A 112 -18.70 3.96 -6.03
C ARG A 112 -17.70 3.56 -4.96
N THR A 113 -18.02 2.53 -4.19
CA THR A 113 -17.10 1.95 -3.20
C THR A 113 -16.32 0.77 -3.79
N GLU A 114 -15.16 0.48 -3.21
CA GLU A 114 -14.36 -0.73 -3.52
C GLU A 114 -14.03 -0.85 -5.01
N VAL A 115 -13.63 0.25 -5.63
CA VAL A 115 -13.33 0.29 -7.05
C VAL A 115 -11.99 -0.40 -7.28
N ALA A 116 -12.02 -1.56 -7.95
CA ALA A 116 -10.82 -2.29 -8.33
C ALA A 116 -9.91 -1.42 -9.20
N ILE A 117 -8.60 -1.52 -8.97
CA ILE A 117 -7.60 -0.92 -9.86
C ILE A 117 -7.65 -1.68 -11.20
N PRO A 118 -7.66 -1.01 -12.36
CA PRO A 118 -7.82 -1.64 -13.68
C PRO A 118 -6.54 -2.34 -14.17
N ILE A 119 -5.89 -3.10 -13.28
CA ILE A 119 -4.70 -3.91 -13.55
C ILE A 119 -5.06 -5.37 -13.26
N ALA A 120 -4.92 -6.22 -14.28
CA ALA A 120 -5.32 -7.62 -14.17
C ALA A 120 -4.56 -8.33 -13.03
N GLY A 121 -5.32 -8.97 -12.13
CA GLY A 121 -4.76 -9.70 -10.98
C GLY A 121 -4.28 -8.81 -9.83
N ASP A 122 -4.44 -7.48 -9.92
CA ASP A 122 -4.11 -6.58 -8.83
C ASP A 122 -5.19 -6.64 -7.73
N PRO A 123 -4.82 -6.98 -6.48
CA PRO A 123 -5.79 -7.09 -5.39
C PRO A 123 -6.15 -5.73 -4.78
N ARG A 124 -5.52 -4.62 -5.18
CA ARG A 124 -5.79 -3.29 -4.64
C ARG A 124 -7.16 -2.79 -5.11
N SER A 125 -7.82 -2.04 -4.24
CA SER A 125 -9.02 -1.27 -4.55
C SER A 125 -8.93 0.12 -3.92
N ALA A 126 -9.59 1.09 -4.55
CA ALA A 126 -9.88 2.37 -3.94
C ALA A 126 -11.06 2.25 -2.97
N ASP A 127 -11.02 3.00 -1.87
CA ASP A 127 -12.11 2.96 -0.91
C ASP A 127 -13.41 3.46 -1.52
N VAL A 128 -13.32 4.66 -2.11
CA VAL A 128 -14.39 5.31 -2.86
C VAL A 128 -13.82 6.04 -4.08
N VAL A 129 -14.53 5.97 -5.18
CA VAL A 129 -14.35 6.84 -6.34
C VAL A 129 -15.63 7.65 -6.53
N ILE A 130 -15.45 8.96 -6.59
CA ILE A 130 -16.48 9.95 -6.87
C ILE A 130 -16.33 10.40 -8.32
N THR A 131 -17.42 10.42 -9.08
CA THR A 131 -17.43 10.99 -10.44
C THR A 131 -18.60 11.96 -10.60
N GLY A 132 -18.29 13.20 -10.94
CA GLY A 132 -19.25 14.23 -11.32
C GLY A 132 -19.06 14.67 -12.77
N THR A 133 -19.73 15.75 -13.18
CA THR A 133 -19.62 16.25 -14.55
C THR A 133 -18.22 16.81 -14.81
N GLY A 134 -17.41 16.05 -15.55
CA GLY A 134 -16.07 16.47 -15.97
C GLY A 134 -14.98 16.33 -14.90
N PHE A 135 -15.23 15.63 -13.79
CA PHE A 135 -14.21 15.41 -12.77
C PHE A 135 -14.35 14.04 -12.08
N GLY A 136 -13.21 13.53 -11.61
CA GLY A 136 -13.11 12.31 -10.82
C GLY A 136 -12.23 12.51 -9.59
N VAL A 137 -12.66 11.97 -8.45
CA VAL A 137 -11.97 12.10 -7.17
C VAL A 137 -11.78 10.72 -6.56
N LEU A 138 -10.53 10.38 -6.22
CA LEU A 138 -10.19 9.26 -5.34
C LEU A 138 -10.43 9.68 -3.89
N VAL A 139 -11.20 8.90 -3.14
CA VAL A 139 -11.36 9.10 -1.70
C VAL A 139 -10.76 7.89 -0.99
N GLU A 140 -9.81 8.15 -0.08
CA GLU A 140 -9.15 7.13 0.74
C GLU A 140 -9.38 7.45 2.21
N ALA A 141 -9.91 6.49 2.97
CA ALA A 141 -10.38 6.71 4.33
C ALA A 141 -9.43 6.10 5.37
N GLU A 142 -8.95 6.89 6.33
CA GLU A 142 -8.07 6.42 7.39
C GLU A 142 -8.62 6.81 8.78
N THR A 143 -8.82 5.82 9.65
CA THR A 143 -9.26 6.07 11.04
C THR A 143 -8.10 6.52 11.92
N ARG A 144 -6.86 6.13 11.59
CA ARG A 144 -5.63 6.54 12.29
C ARG A 144 -4.46 6.70 11.31
N LEU A 145 -3.72 7.80 11.46
CA LEU A 145 -2.47 8.02 10.75
C LEU A 145 -1.29 7.39 11.52
N PHE A 146 -0.53 6.52 10.86
CA PHE A 146 0.69 5.91 11.41
C PHE A 146 1.92 6.35 10.60
N ASP A 147 1.97 5.98 9.32
CA ASP A 147 3.05 6.31 8.39
C ASP A 147 2.48 7.11 7.22
N VAL A 148 2.73 8.42 7.25
CA VAL A 148 2.23 9.35 6.24
C VAL A 148 2.93 9.18 4.90
N GLN A 149 4.23 8.86 4.89
CA GLN A 149 4.97 8.67 3.64
C GLN A 149 4.51 7.39 2.91
N ALA A 150 4.27 6.31 3.64
CA ALA A 150 3.69 5.10 3.06
C ALA A 150 2.26 5.33 2.57
N LEU A 151 1.46 6.10 3.31
CA LEU A 151 0.10 6.48 2.92
C LEU A 151 0.11 7.28 1.61
N GLU A 152 0.93 8.33 1.51
CA GLU A 152 1.04 9.15 0.30
C GLU A 152 1.47 8.32 -0.92
N ARG A 153 2.45 7.42 -0.77
CA ARG A 153 2.88 6.52 -1.85
C ARG A 153 1.75 5.61 -2.31
N ARG A 154 0.97 5.06 -1.38
CA ARG A 154 -0.18 4.18 -1.69
C ARG A 154 -1.28 4.94 -2.42
N ILE A 155 -1.64 6.13 -1.92
CA ILE A 155 -2.64 7.02 -2.53
C ILE A 155 -2.20 7.41 -3.94
N GLY A 156 -0.97 7.89 -4.11
CA GLY A 156 -0.46 8.33 -5.41
C GLY A 156 -0.41 7.21 -6.44
N ALA A 157 -0.09 5.97 -6.03
CA ALA A 157 -0.16 4.81 -6.92
C ALA A 157 -1.60 4.55 -7.38
N LYS A 158 -2.57 4.50 -6.46
CA LYS A 158 -3.99 4.29 -6.80
C LYS A 158 -4.53 5.40 -7.70
N GLN A 159 -4.21 6.67 -7.40
CA GLN A 159 -4.63 7.83 -8.16
C GLN A 159 -4.19 7.72 -9.62
N ARG A 160 -2.90 7.44 -9.85
CA ARG A 160 -2.35 7.27 -11.20
C ARG A 160 -2.98 6.08 -11.92
N ASP A 161 -3.06 4.93 -11.26
CA ASP A 161 -3.55 3.69 -11.87
C ASP A 161 -5.06 3.76 -12.19
N LEU A 162 -5.82 4.60 -11.49
CA LEU A 162 -7.24 4.87 -11.78
C LEU A 162 -7.46 6.04 -12.76
N GLY A 163 -6.41 6.80 -13.11
CA GLY A 163 -6.52 7.98 -13.97
C GLY A 163 -7.36 9.11 -13.37
N LEU A 164 -7.35 9.27 -12.04
CA LEU A 164 -8.16 10.28 -11.34
C LEU A 164 -7.36 11.55 -11.08
N GLU A 165 -7.98 12.70 -11.31
CA GLU A 165 -7.32 14.00 -11.21
C GLU A 165 -7.17 14.52 -9.78
N ARG A 166 -8.06 14.09 -8.88
CA ARG A 166 -8.16 14.61 -7.52
C ARG A 166 -8.10 13.51 -6.48
N VAL A 167 -7.63 13.87 -5.29
CA VAL A 167 -7.62 13.02 -4.10
C VAL A 167 -8.24 13.75 -2.91
N VAL A 168 -9.14 13.07 -2.20
CA VAL A 168 -9.55 13.43 -0.85
C VAL A 168 -9.04 12.36 0.12
N LEU A 169 -8.15 12.77 1.02
CA LEU A 169 -7.78 11.97 2.17
C LEU A 169 -8.80 12.23 3.29
N LEU A 170 -9.66 11.24 3.54
CA LEU A 170 -10.70 11.30 4.55
C LEU A 170 -10.19 10.72 5.87
N LEU A 171 -10.12 11.54 6.91
CA LEU A 171 -9.60 11.17 8.23
C LEU A 171 -10.71 11.20 9.27
N ALA A 172 -10.66 10.26 10.22
CA ALA A 172 -11.48 10.39 11.43
C ALA A 172 -11.08 11.66 12.20
N ASP A 173 -12.07 12.44 12.62
CA ASP A 173 -11.85 13.66 13.40
C ASP A 173 -11.42 13.33 14.84
N THR A 174 -10.10 13.20 15.03
CA THR A 174 -9.50 12.96 16.34
C THR A 174 -8.36 13.95 16.59
N ALA A 175 -8.13 14.30 17.85
CA ALA A 175 -7.00 15.14 18.25
C ALA A 175 -5.65 14.54 17.84
N THR A 176 -5.55 13.20 17.76
CA THR A 176 -4.34 12.51 17.30
C THR A 176 -4.11 12.72 15.80
N ASN A 177 -5.14 12.51 14.96
CA ASN A 177 -5.01 12.72 13.51
C ASN A 177 -4.74 14.19 13.17
N ARG A 178 -5.42 15.13 13.85
CA ARG A 178 -5.17 16.57 13.67
C ARG A 178 -3.72 16.95 14.00
N ARG A 179 -3.19 16.45 15.12
CA ARG A 179 -1.78 16.67 15.50
C ARG A 179 -0.81 16.02 14.52
N ALA A 180 -1.11 14.83 14.02
CA ALA A 180 -0.27 14.14 13.03
C ALA A 180 -0.16 14.96 11.73
N VAL A 181 -1.28 15.45 11.20
CA VAL A 181 -1.28 16.30 9.99
C VAL A 181 -0.57 17.63 10.24
N ALA A 182 -0.83 18.29 11.37
CA ALA A 182 -0.22 19.58 11.70
C ALA A 182 1.32 19.53 11.82
N ARG A 183 1.90 18.35 12.09
CA ARG A 183 3.36 18.15 12.20
C ARG A 183 4.06 17.95 10.86
N ILE A 184 3.33 17.84 9.76
CA ILE A 184 3.86 17.48 8.43
C ILE A 184 3.46 18.57 7.42
N PRO A 185 4.26 19.63 7.26
CA PRO A 185 3.98 20.72 6.33
C PRO A 185 3.84 20.28 4.87
N GLU A 186 4.46 19.17 4.49
CA GLU A 186 4.38 18.55 3.16
C GLU A 186 2.94 18.18 2.80
N LEU A 187 2.14 17.72 3.77
CA LEU A 187 0.74 17.38 3.55
C LEU A 187 -0.09 18.60 3.16
N ALA A 188 0.17 19.76 3.77
CA ALA A 188 -0.53 20.98 3.40
C ALA A 188 -0.22 21.42 1.95
N ARG A 189 0.99 21.15 1.47
CA ARG A 189 1.38 21.39 0.06
C ARG A 189 0.72 20.38 -0.88
N ARG A 190 0.66 19.11 -0.48
CA ARG A 190 0.03 18.04 -1.27
C ARG A 190 -1.49 18.20 -1.36
N PHE A 191 -2.13 18.69 -0.30
CA PHE A 191 -3.57 18.83 -0.17
C PHE A 191 -3.97 20.30 0.10
N PRO A 192 -3.88 21.17 -0.93
CA PRO A 192 -4.04 22.62 -0.75
C PRO A 192 -5.49 23.06 -0.48
N VAL A 193 -6.48 22.23 -0.79
CA VAL A 193 -7.90 22.58 -0.62
C VAL A 193 -8.32 22.32 0.82
N SER A 194 -8.87 23.36 1.47
CA SER A 194 -9.40 23.22 2.82
C SER A 194 -10.58 22.23 2.87
N ALA A 195 -10.72 21.53 3.99
CA ALA A 195 -11.84 20.59 4.21
C ALA A 195 -13.21 21.24 3.95
N ARG A 196 -13.38 22.49 4.39
CA ARG A 196 -14.63 23.25 4.20
C ARG A 196 -14.93 23.52 2.73
N ALA A 197 -13.92 23.98 1.97
CA ALA A 197 -14.07 24.26 0.54
C ALA A 197 -14.36 22.98 -0.25
N CYS A 198 -13.64 21.90 0.04
CA CYS A 198 -13.87 20.60 -0.58
C CYS A 198 -15.29 20.08 -0.34
N LEU A 199 -15.74 20.03 0.92
CA LEU A 199 -17.08 19.55 1.25
C LEU A 199 -18.18 20.42 0.62
N HIS A 200 -17.99 21.75 0.62
CA HIS A 200 -18.93 22.67 -0.01
C HIS A 200 -19.04 22.44 -1.53
N ALA A 201 -17.90 22.26 -2.23
CA ALA A 201 -17.90 21.98 -3.66
C ALA A 201 -18.62 20.65 -3.98
N LEU A 202 -18.30 19.59 -3.24
CA LEU A 202 -18.91 18.27 -3.44
C LEU A 202 -20.42 18.26 -3.08
N ALA A 203 -20.84 19.00 -2.05
CA ALA A 203 -22.25 19.17 -1.71
C ALA A 203 -23.04 19.84 -2.84
N LEU A 204 -22.39 20.72 -3.62
CA LEU A 204 -22.96 21.39 -4.79
C LEU A 204 -22.76 20.61 -6.10
N GLY A 205 -22.17 19.42 -6.07
CA GLY A 205 -21.93 18.62 -7.27
C GLY A 205 -20.75 19.08 -8.14
N ARG A 206 -19.81 19.86 -7.58
CA ARG A 206 -18.72 20.53 -8.32
C ARG A 206 -17.34 19.93 -8.01
N ASP A 207 -16.39 20.13 -8.92
CA ASP A 207 -14.97 19.80 -8.69
C ASP A 207 -14.46 20.61 -7.48
N PRO A 208 -13.83 19.97 -6.46
CA PRO A 208 -13.17 20.67 -5.37
C PRO A 208 -12.00 21.56 -5.80
N GLY A 209 -11.50 21.42 -7.03
CA GLY A 209 -10.46 22.26 -7.63
C GLY A 209 -9.04 21.88 -7.23
N GLY A 210 -8.87 20.85 -6.40
CA GLY A 210 -7.60 20.34 -5.94
C GLY A 210 -7.76 19.29 -4.86
N ASP A 211 -6.64 18.81 -4.36
CA ASP A 211 -6.61 17.73 -3.38
C ASP A 211 -6.87 18.26 -1.97
N ALA A 212 -7.60 17.50 -1.16
CA ALA A 212 -8.03 17.92 0.16
C ALA A 212 -7.80 16.86 1.25
N ILE A 213 -7.54 17.32 2.47
CA ILE A 213 -7.68 16.51 3.68
C ILE A 213 -8.99 16.92 4.36
N VAL A 214 -9.85 15.94 4.64
CA VAL A 214 -11.15 16.16 5.28
C VAL A 214 -11.21 15.38 6.60
N PHE A 215 -11.58 16.04 7.70
CA PHE A 215 -11.80 15.40 9.00
C PHE A 215 -13.29 15.25 9.26
N LEU A 216 -13.78 14.03 9.56
CA LEU A 216 -15.19 13.73 9.87
C LEU A 216 -15.40 12.82 11.09
#